data_AF-A0A3D0F477-F1
#
_entry.id   AF-A0A3D0F477-F1
#
_cell.length_a   1.000
_cell.length_b   1.000
_cell.length_c   1.000
_cell.angle_alpha   90.00
_cell.angle_beta   90.00
_cell.angle_gamma   90.00
#
_symmetry.space_group_name_H-M   'P 1'
#
loop_
_entity.id
_entity.type
_entity.pdbx_description
1 polymer ?
#
loop_
_entity_poly.entity_id
_entity_poly.type
_entity_poly.pdbx_seq_one_letter_code
_entity_poly.pdbx_strand_id
1 'polypeptide(L)'
;METKSLKPLAVTFAIGGIWDTIAGFLYVFVIGTGRALDNPPMDPFYAIFLGSFFFCFAYLQILSSFNIRRYLFNVGCLIFGRLFYVLILYYFIFFVKGFPATFWFTGVIDGFLATLNIVFAFNGGLGMRDLFLPVKTDFN
;
A
#
# COMPACT_ATOMS: atom_id res chain seq x y z
N MET A 1 -8.73 -28.55 12.54
CA MET A 1 -8.56 -27.09 12.36
C MET A 1 -9.08 -26.77 10.97
N GLU A 2 -10.16 -26.01 10.84
CA GLU A 2 -10.62 -25.58 9.52
C GLU A 2 -9.51 -24.80 8.82
N THR A 3 -9.20 -25.18 7.59
CA THR A 3 -8.26 -24.46 6.72
C THR A 3 -8.87 -23.12 6.35
N LYS A 4 -8.62 -22.10 7.19
CA LYS A 4 -9.08 -20.75 6.92
C LYS A 4 -8.50 -20.26 5.59
N SER A 5 -9.38 -19.74 4.75
CA SER A 5 -9.03 -19.37 3.37
C SER A 5 -8.29 -18.04 3.33
N LEU A 6 -7.14 -17.99 2.65
CA LEU A 6 -6.40 -16.76 2.36
C LEU A 6 -6.93 -16.03 1.11
N LYS A 7 -7.99 -16.52 0.47
CA LYS A 7 -8.56 -15.89 -0.73
C LYS A 7 -8.97 -14.43 -0.52
N PRO A 8 -9.65 -14.04 0.59
CA PRO A 8 -10.01 -12.65 0.82
C PRO A 8 -8.77 -11.74 0.89
N LEU A 9 -7.71 -12.20 1.57
CA LEU A 9 -6.45 -11.48 1.63
C LEU A 9 -5.85 -11.29 0.23
N ALA A 10 -5.78 -12.36 -0.57
CA ALA A 10 -5.26 -12.29 -1.93
C ALA A 10 -6.04 -11.30 -2.80
N VAL A 11 -7.38 -11.32 -2.74
CA VAL A 11 -8.24 -10.41 -3.50
C VAL A 11 -8.01 -8.96 -3.07
N THR A 12 -7.98 -8.68 -1.76
CA THR A 12 -7.70 -7.32 -1.25
C THR A 12 -6.31 -6.85 -1.66
N PHE A 13 -5.31 -7.75 -1.64
CA PHE A 13 -3.96 -7.42 -2.07
C PHE A 13 -3.91 -7.06 -3.56
N ALA A 14 -4.62 -7.80 -4.41
CA ALA A 14 -4.75 -7.48 -5.83
C ALA A 14 -5.47 -6.14 -6.07
N ILE A 15 -6.55 -5.86 -5.34
CA ILE A 15 -7.25 -4.56 -5.39
C ILE A 15 -6.32 -3.42 -4.98
N GLY A 16 -5.50 -3.63 -3.94
CA GLY A 16 -4.46 -2.68 -3.54
C GLY A 16 -3.44 -2.42 -4.66
N GLY A 17 -3.07 -3.45 -5.44
CA GLY A 17 -2.21 -3.28 -6.60
C GLY A 17 -2.86 -2.49 -7.73
N ILE A 18 -4.16 -2.65 -7.97
CA ILE A 18 -4.92 -1.81 -8.92
C ILE A 18 -4.92 -0.35 -8.44
N TRP A 19 -5.16 -0.13 -7.15
CA TRP A 19 -5.12 1.21 -6.57
C TRP A 19 -3.75 1.87 -6.72
N ASP A 20 -2.66 1.15 -6.44
CA ASP A 20 -1.31 1.69 -6.62
C ASP A 20 -0.98 1.97 -8.09
N THR A 21 -1.57 1.22 -9.03
CA THR A 21 -1.46 1.54 -10.45
C THR A 21 -2.12 2.90 -10.75
N ILE A 22 -3.32 3.13 -10.23
CA ILE A 22 -4.04 4.40 -10.38
C ILE A 22 -3.25 5.53 -9.72
N ALA A 23 -2.75 5.33 -8.50
CA ALA A 23 -1.91 6.30 -7.80
C ALA A 23 -0.64 6.63 -8.61
N GLY A 24 0.04 5.62 -9.15
CA GLY A 24 1.20 5.80 -10.03
C GLY A 24 0.87 6.69 -11.24
N PHE A 25 -0.26 6.44 -11.89
CA PHE A 25 -0.74 7.30 -12.99
C PHE A 25 -1.00 8.75 -12.55
N LEU A 26 -1.65 8.96 -11.41
CA LEU A 26 -1.90 10.31 -10.87
C LEU A 26 -0.58 11.04 -10.57
N TYR A 27 0.38 10.35 -9.98
CA TYR A 27 1.68 10.93 -9.63
C TYR A 27 2.50 11.31 -10.87
N VAL A 28 2.53 10.47 -11.90
CA VAL A 28 3.28 10.76 -13.12
C VAL A 28 2.59 11.84 -13.97
N PHE A 29 1.28 11.72 -14.20
CA PHE A 29 0.59 12.50 -15.25
C PHE A 29 -0.34 13.61 -14.76
N VAL A 30 -0.59 13.70 -13.44
CA VAL A 30 -1.43 14.77 -12.87
C VAL A 30 -0.62 15.66 -11.93
N ILE A 31 0.28 15.06 -11.14
CA ILE A 31 1.13 15.81 -10.20
C ILE A 31 2.46 16.18 -10.86
N GLY A 32 3.13 15.21 -11.49
CA GLY A 32 4.45 15.36 -12.12
C GLY A 32 4.48 16.21 -13.39
N THR A 33 3.33 16.56 -13.98
CA THR A 33 3.26 17.36 -15.22
C THR A 33 2.57 18.71 -14.98
N GLY A 34 3.15 19.53 -14.10
CA GLY A 34 2.80 20.96 -13.99
C GLY A 34 2.01 21.38 -12.75
N ARG A 35 1.83 20.50 -11.75
CA ARG A 35 1.35 20.91 -10.42
C ARG A 35 2.54 21.16 -9.50
N ALA A 36 2.89 22.44 -9.31
CA ALA A 36 3.77 22.81 -8.22
C ALA A 36 3.01 22.65 -6.90
N LEU A 37 3.41 21.69 -6.09
CA LEU A 37 3.07 21.66 -4.67
C LEU A 37 3.90 22.77 -4.05
N ASP A 38 3.33 23.94 -3.81
CA ASP A 38 4.12 25.10 -3.36
C ASP A 38 4.49 25.03 -1.87
N ASN A 39 3.84 24.16 -1.09
CA ASN A 39 4.11 24.05 0.35
C ASN A 39 3.86 22.63 0.93
N PRO A 40 4.93 21.85 1.20
CA PRO A 40 6.32 22.14 0.88
C PRO A 40 6.57 22.06 -0.64
N PRO A 41 7.50 22.87 -1.19
CA PRO A 41 7.91 22.81 -2.59
C PRO A 41 8.35 21.39 -2.95
N MET A 42 7.62 20.73 -3.86
CA MET A 42 8.01 19.45 -4.42
C MET A 42 8.42 19.63 -5.88
N ASP A 43 9.65 19.22 -6.20
CA ASP A 43 10.08 19.11 -7.60
C ASP A 43 9.23 18.03 -8.31
N PRO A 44 8.66 18.32 -9.49
CA PRO A 44 7.93 17.33 -10.29
C PRO A 44 8.68 16.01 -10.53
N PHE A 45 10.03 16.04 -10.52
CA PHE A 45 10.86 14.84 -10.54
C PHE A 45 10.49 13.85 -9.43
N TYR A 46 10.27 14.32 -8.20
CA TYR A 46 9.91 13.45 -7.07
C TYR A 46 8.52 12.85 -7.24
N ALA A 47 7.59 13.55 -7.89
CA ALA A 47 6.27 13.00 -8.21
C ALA A 47 6.39 11.86 -9.22
N ILE A 48 7.17 12.04 -10.29
CA ILE A 48 7.41 10.99 -11.30
C ILE A 48 8.13 9.80 -10.68
N PHE A 49 9.16 10.06 -9.87
CA PHE A 49 9.92 9.04 -9.16
C PHE A 49 9.02 8.22 -8.24
N LEU A 50 8.16 8.87 -7.44
CA LEU A 50 7.21 8.17 -6.58
C LEU A 50 6.19 7.36 -7.38
N GLY A 51 5.72 7.90 -8.51
CA GLY A 51 4.88 7.19 -9.46
C GLY A 51 5.51 5.88 -9.94
N SER A 52 6.81 5.87 -10.22
CA SER A 52 7.53 4.64 -10.61
C SER A 52 7.51 3.57 -9.51
N PHE A 53 7.65 3.96 -8.23
CA PHE A 53 7.55 3.01 -7.13
C PHE A 53 6.15 2.44 -6.97
N PHE A 54 5.11 3.26 -7.15
CA PHE A 54 3.74 2.77 -7.12
C PHE A 54 3.47 1.72 -8.19
N PHE A 55 4.02 1.86 -9.40
CA PHE A 55 3.95 0.81 -10.41
C PHE A 55 4.68 -0.47 -10.00
N CYS A 56 5.87 -0.36 -9.40
CA CYS A 56 6.58 -1.51 -8.85
C CYS A 56 5.77 -2.21 -7.75
N PHE A 57 5.20 -1.46 -6.81
CA PHE A 57 4.37 -2.00 -5.73
C PHE A 57 3.07 -2.62 -6.25
N ALA A 58 2.45 -2.02 -7.27
CA ALA A 58 1.29 -2.57 -7.95
C ALA A 58 1.60 -3.94 -8.56
N TYR A 59 2.70 -4.03 -9.30
CA TYR A 59 3.16 -5.28 -9.90
C TYR A 59 3.42 -6.35 -8.85
N LEU A 60 4.15 -6.00 -7.78
CA LEU A 60 4.44 -6.92 -6.67
C LEU A 60 3.16 -7.39 -5.97
N GLN A 61 2.18 -6.51 -5.77
CA GLN A 61 0.89 -6.86 -5.17
C GLN A 61 0.10 -7.84 -6.02
N ILE A 62 -0.06 -7.53 -7.31
CA ILE A 62 -0.80 -8.38 -8.24
C ILE A 62 -0.13 -9.76 -8.34
N LEU A 63 1.19 -9.82 -8.53
CA LEU A 63 1.89 -11.11 -8.58
C LEU A 63 1.80 -11.90 -7.27
N SER A 64 1.99 -11.22 -6.14
CA SER A 64 1.93 -11.86 -4.82
C SER A 64 0.53 -12.41 -4.55
N SER A 65 -0.53 -11.80 -5.08
CA SER A 65 -1.91 -12.25 -4.90
C SER A 65 -2.16 -13.67 -5.42
N PHE A 66 -1.49 -14.08 -6.51
CA PHE A 66 -1.63 -15.43 -7.09
C PHE A 66 -1.02 -16.52 -6.20
N ASN A 67 -0.08 -16.17 -5.32
CA ASN A 67 0.50 -17.10 -4.35
C ASN A 67 0.76 -16.39 -3.02
N ILE A 68 -0.33 -15.89 -2.42
CA ILE A 68 -0.25 -14.99 -1.26
C ILE A 68 0.50 -15.61 -0.07
N ARG A 69 0.39 -16.94 0.09
CA ARG A 69 1.06 -17.69 1.17
C ARG A 69 2.58 -17.69 1.03
N ARG A 70 3.11 -17.73 -0.19
CA ARG A 70 4.56 -17.64 -0.44
C ARG A 70 5.08 -16.22 -0.21
N TYR A 71 4.25 -15.22 -0.45
CA TYR A 71 4.63 -13.81 -0.47
C TYR A 71 4.07 -13.01 0.72
N LEU A 72 3.87 -13.66 1.87
CA LEU A 72 3.36 -13.00 3.08
C LEU A 72 4.24 -11.86 3.57
N PHE A 73 5.55 -11.95 3.34
CA PHE A 73 6.46 -10.85 3.64
C PHE A 73 6.12 -9.57 2.86
N ASN A 74 5.76 -9.71 1.57
CA ASN A 74 5.34 -8.56 0.76
C ASN A 74 4.06 -7.93 1.31
N VAL A 75 3.15 -8.76 1.83
CA VAL A 75 1.93 -8.30 2.51
C VAL A 75 2.28 -7.48 3.75
N GLY A 76 3.15 -8.01 4.62
CA GLY A 76 3.60 -7.29 5.81
C GLY A 76 4.29 -5.96 5.50
N CYS A 77 5.22 -5.96 4.54
CA CYS A 77 5.89 -4.75 4.09
C CYS A 77 4.92 -3.69 3.56
N LEU A 78 3.93 -4.10 2.76
CA LEU A 78 2.94 -3.18 2.20
C LEU A 78 2.04 -2.59 3.29
N ILE A 79 1.56 -3.42 4.24
CA ILE A 79 0.76 -2.93 5.37
C ILE A 79 1.54 -1.88 6.16
N PHE A 80 2.80 -2.17 6.48
CA PHE A 80 3.67 -1.23 7.18
C PHE A 80 3.84 0.08 6.40
N GLY A 81 4.19 -0.02 5.11
CA GLY A 81 4.39 1.14 4.23
C GLY A 81 3.15 2.01 4.11
N ARG A 82 1.96 1.42 3.92
CA ARG A 82 0.69 2.16 3.85
C ARG A 82 0.36 2.85 5.16
N LEU A 83 0.47 2.17 6.30
CA LEU A 83 0.20 2.79 7.60
C LEU A 83 1.16 3.95 7.87
N PHE A 84 2.45 3.77 7.56
CA PHE A 84 3.45 4.84 7.69
C PHE A 84 3.11 6.05 6.80
N TYR A 85 2.73 5.80 5.54
CA TYR A 85 2.28 6.85 4.63
C TYR A 85 1.05 7.59 5.16
N VAL A 86 0.01 6.88 5.61
CA VAL A 86 -1.22 7.48 6.13
C VAL A 86 -0.96 8.38 7.33
N LEU A 87 -0.11 7.93 8.26
CA LEU A 87 0.29 8.71 9.44
C LEU A 87 1.00 10.00 9.03
N ILE A 88 1.97 9.92 8.11
CA ILE A 88 2.69 11.10 7.62
C ILE A 88 1.74 12.03 6.87
N LEU A 89 0.89 11.50 5.98
CA LEU A 89 -0.03 12.31 5.19
C LEU A 89 -0.94 13.13 6.09
N TYR A 90 -1.60 12.51 7.07
CA TYR A 90 -2.49 13.25 7.97
C TYR A 90 -1.72 14.20 8.89
N TYR A 91 -0.50 13.85 9.31
CA TYR A 91 0.35 14.80 10.01
C TYR A 91 0.58 16.08 9.17
N PHE A 92 0.94 15.93 7.89
CA PHE A 92 1.14 17.08 7.02
C PHE A 92 -0.16 17.87 6.77
N ILE A 93 -1.28 17.20 6.55
CA ILE A 93 -2.58 17.86 6.35
C ILE A 93 -2.99 18.71 7.56
N PHE A 94 -2.79 18.22 8.79
CA PHE A 94 -3.27 18.90 9.99
C PHE A 94 -2.27 19.90 10.58
N PHE A 95 -0.97 19.65 10.44
CA PHE A 95 0.07 20.42 11.15
C PHE A 95 0.93 21.30 10.24
N VAL A 96 0.92 21.12 8.91
CA VAL A 96 1.70 21.94 7.98
C VAL A 96 0.79 22.92 7.25
N LYS A 97 0.96 24.21 7.57
CA LYS A 97 0.18 25.29 6.93
C LYS A 97 0.44 25.34 5.43
N GLY A 98 -0.63 25.36 4.65
CA GLY A 98 -0.56 25.41 3.19
C GLY A 98 -0.39 24.05 2.50
N PHE A 99 -0.31 22.95 3.26
CA PHE A 99 -0.34 21.62 2.67
C PHE A 99 -1.72 21.36 2.03
N PRO A 100 -1.78 20.86 0.79
CA PRO A 100 -3.05 20.66 0.11
C PRO A 100 -3.86 19.55 0.76
N ALA A 101 -4.99 19.93 1.34
CA ALA A 101 -5.94 19.00 1.90
C ALA A 101 -6.51 18.04 0.85
N THR A 102 -6.43 18.34 -0.46
CA THR A 102 -6.97 17.51 -1.56
C THR A 102 -6.46 16.08 -1.57
N PHE A 103 -5.33 15.78 -0.92
CA PHE A 103 -4.79 14.42 -0.82
C PHE A 103 -5.42 13.56 0.27
N TRP A 104 -6.29 14.10 1.13
CA TRP A 104 -6.87 13.37 2.27
C TRP A 104 -7.51 12.02 1.89
N PHE A 105 -8.14 11.94 0.72
CA PHE A 105 -8.82 10.73 0.25
C PHE A 105 -7.85 9.56 0.00
N THR A 106 -6.60 9.82 -0.41
CA THR A 106 -5.61 8.75 -0.60
C THR A 106 -5.31 8.09 0.74
N GLY A 107 -5.19 8.88 1.81
CA GLY A 107 -5.04 8.39 3.18
C GLY A 107 -6.20 7.52 3.65
N VAL A 108 -7.43 7.87 3.27
CA VAL A 108 -8.61 7.04 3.58
C VAL A 108 -8.55 5.69 2.87
N ILE A 109 -8.26 5.69 1.56
CA ILE A 109 -8.21 4.46 0.76
C ILE A 109 -7.06 3.56 1.24
N ASP A 110 -5.88 4.12 1.46
CA ASP A 110 -4.72 3.37 1.94
C ASP A 110 -4.92 2.83 3.36
N GLY A 111 -5.55 3.61 4.24
CA GLY A 111 -5.92 3.16 5.58
C GLY A 111 -6.94 2.03 5.54
N PHE A 112 -7.94 2.13 4.66
CA PHE A 112 -8.94 1.08 4.48
C PHE A 112 -8.34 -0.21 3.94
N LEU A 113 -7.50 -0.12 2.90
CA LEU A 113 -6.80 -1.29 2.32
C LEU A 113 -5.84 -1.92 3.32
N ALA A 114 -5.09 -1.13 4.09
CA ALA A 114 -4.23 -1.64 5.16
C ALA A 114 -5.06 -2.39 6.22
N THR A 115 -6.17 -1.80 6.67
CA THR A 115 -7.08 -2.42 7.65
C THR A 115 -7.66 -3.73 7.12
N LEU A 116 -8.15 -3.77 5.88
CA LEU A 116 -8.66 -5.00 5.28
C LEU A 116 -7.59 -6.09 5.16
N ASN A 117 -6.37 -5.74 4.76
CA ASN A 117 -5.27 -6.70 4.68
C ASN A 117 -4.94 -7.27 6.07
N ILE A 118 -4.94 -6.45 7.12
CA ILE A 118 -4.74 -6.90 8.50
C ILE A 118 -5.86 -7.86 8.92
N VAL A 119 -7.12 -7.45 8.73
CA VAL A 119 -8.30 -8.23 9.12
C VAL A 119 -8.33 -9.57 8.38
N PHE A 120 -8.08 -9.58 7.07
CA PHE A 120 -8.08 -10.81 6.28
C PHE A 120 -6.86 -11.68 6.52
N ALA A 121 -5.71 -11.13 6.91
CA ALA A 121 -4.57 -11.92 7.36
C ALA A 121 -4.91 -12.69 8.65
N PHE A 122 -5.45 -12.01 9.66
CA PHE A 122 -5.85 -12.64 10.92
C PHE A 122 -7.00 -13.64 10.73
N ASN A 123 -8.02 -13.27 9.93
CA ASN A 123 -9.11 -14.19 9.59
C ASN A 123 -8.62 -15.39 8.77
N GLY A 124 -7.54 -15.24 8.01
CA GLY A 124 -6.84 -16.30 7.30
C GLY A 124 -6.00 -17.22 8.19
N GLY A 125 -5.94 -16.96 9.51
CA GLY A 125 -5.15 -17.74 10.46
C GLY A 125 -3.67 -17.36 10.50
N LEU A 126 -3.29 -16.21 9.93
CA LEU A 126 -1.92 -15.69 10.01
C LEU A 126 -1.76 -14.81 11.24
N GLY A 127 -0.66 -14.98 11.97
CA GLY A 127 -0.23 -14.05 13.00
C GLY A 127 0.61 -12.91 12.44
N MET A 128 0.84 -11.87 13.26
CA MET A 128 1.76 -10.78 12.89
C MET A 128 3.16 -11.28 12.56
N ARG A 129 3.63 -12.32 13.26
CA ARG A 129 4.94 -12.92 12.99
C ARG A 129 5.02 -13.51 11.59
N ASP A 130 3.95 -14.11 11.08
CA ASP A 130 3.94 -14.73 9.74
C ASP A 130 4.06 -13.69 8.61
N LEU A 131 3.63 -12.45 8.88
CA LEU A 131 3.70 -11.33 7.93
C LEU A 131 5.10 -10.72 7.84
N PHE A 132 5.94 -10.85 8.87
CA PHE A 132 7.28 -10.22 8.91
C PHE A 132 8.43 -11.21 8.98
N LEU A 133 8.17 -12.42 9.46
CA LEU A 133 9.13 -13.51 9.64
C LEU A 133 8.48 -14.80 9.16
N PRO A 134 8.26 -14.98 7.84
CA PRO A 134 7.68 -16.21 7.32
C PRO A 134 8.62 -17.36 7.66
N VAL A 135 8.19 -18.21 8.61
CA VAL A 135 8.95 -19.40 8.98
C VAL A 135 8.91 -20.35 7.79
N LYS A 136 10.07 -20.94 7.47
CA LYS A 136 10.17 -22.03 6.50
C LYS A 136 9.40 -23.21 7.09
N THR A 137 8.10 -23.31 6.82
CA THR A 137 7.44 -24.60 6.93
C THR A 137 8.03 -25.45 5.83
N ASP A 138 8.89 -26.39 6.21
CA ASP A 138 9.37 -27.43 5.30
C ASP A 138 8.12 -28.10 4.70
N PHE A 139 7.92 -27.84 3.42
CA PHE A 139 6.88 -28.48 2.64
C PHE A 139 7.40 -29.88 2.29
N ASN A 140 6.98 -30.88 3.08
CA ASN A 140 6.82 -32.26 2.61
C ASN A 140 5.39 -32.44 2.10
#